data_AF-X6GE84-F1
#
_entry.id   AF-X6GE84-F1
#
_cell.length_a   1.000
_cell.length_b   1.000
_cell.length_c   1.000
_cell.angle_alpha   90.00
_cell.angle_beta   90.00
_cell.angle_gamma   90.00
#
_symmetry.space_group_name_H-M   'P 1'
#
loop_
_entity.id
_entity.type
_entity.pdbx_description
1 polymer ?
#
loop_
_entity_poly.entity_id
_entity_poly.type
_entity_poly.pdbx_seq_one_letter_code
_entity_poly.pdbx_strand_id
1 'polypeptide(L)'
;MDKGVIFEGEMNFLGILLQQAMMYSKAKIDALPDDITVDDEFAVIDAASAPAFAIAQTISSLPAQSETEIRIKATAAAWIEGTYWTNANSGALN
;
A
#
# COMPACT_ATOMS: atom_id res chain seq x y z
N MET A 1 -23.12 -0.09 23.02
CA MET A 1 -21.81 0.31 22.49
C MET A 1 -21.09 -0.96 22.10
N ASP A 2 -21.09 -1.24 20.81
CA ASP A 2 -20.45 -2.45 20.27
C ASP A 2 -18.94 -2.26 20.43
N LYS A 3 -18.34 -3.00 21.36
CA LYS A 3 -16.88 -3.04 21.51
C LYS A 3 -16.39 -3.97 20.42
N GLY A 4 -16.28 -3.44 19.19
CA GLY A 4 -15.67 -4.13 18.08
C GLY A 4 -14.38 -4.78 18.57
N VAL A 5 -14.25 -6.08 18.31
CA VAL A 5 -13.10 -6.88 18.73
C VAL A 5 -11.87 -6.25 18.06
N ILE A 6 -11.14 -5.40 18.79
CA ILE A 6 -9.83 -4.93 18.35
C ILE A 6 -8.93 -6.14 18.48
N PHE A 7 -8.60 -6.77 17.35
CA PHE A 7 -7.65 -7.85 17.34
C PHE A 7 -6.26 -7.23 17.57
N GLU A 8 -5.62 -7.54 18.70
CA GLU A 8 -4.25 -7.10 18.96
C GLU A 8 -3.34 -7.58 17.82
N GLY A 9 -2.81 -6.64 17.04
CA GLY A 9 -2.00 -6.92 15.85
C GLY A 9 -2.74 -6.88 14.51
N GLU A 10 -4.02 -6.51 14.45
CA GLU A 10 -4.76 -6.29 13.20
C GLU A 10 -4.01 -5.35 12.24
N MET A 11 -3.57 -4.22 12.77
CA MET A 11 -2.86 -3.22 11.98
C MET A 11 -1.49 -3.70 11.51
N ASN A 12 -0.79 -4.51 12.32
CA ASN A 12 0.47 -5.14 11.93
C ASN A 12 0.25 -6.16 10.81
N PHE A 13 -0.79 -6.98 10.90
CA PHE A 13 -1.16 -7.93 9.86
C PHE A 13 -1.54 -7.22 8.55
N LEU A 14 -2.35 -6.17 8.63
CA LEU A 14 -2.69 -5.33 7.47
C LEU A 14 -1.44 -4.67 6.88
N GLY A 15 -0.47 -4.25 7.71
CA GLY A 15 0.81 -3.73 7.23
C GLY A 15 1.61 -4.75 6.42
N ILE A 16 1.63 -6.02 6.83
CA ILE A 16 2.26 -7.10 6.06
C ILE A 16 1.53 -7.32 4.73
N LEU A 17 0.20 -7.37 4.76
CA LEU A 17 -0.60 -7.53 3.55
C LEU A 17 -0.41 -6.35 2.57
N LEU A 18 -0.32 -5.13 3.09
CA LEU A 18 -0.04 -3.94 2.29
C LEU A 18 1.31 -4.10 1.58
N GLN A 19 2.37 -4.47 2.30
CA GLN A 19 3.69 -4.70 1.70
C GLN A 19 3.65 -5.76 0.59
N GLN A 20 2.97 -6.88 0.82
CA GLN A 20 2.81 -7.93 -0.20
C GLN A 20 2.06 -7.43 -1.43
N ALA A 21 0.97 -6.68 -1.25
CA ALA A 21 0.19 -6.13 -2.34
C ALA A 21 0.98 -5.08 -3.14
N MET A 22 1.75 -4.22 -2.47
CA MET A 22 2.62 -3.23 -3.13
C MET A 22 3.73 -3.90 -3.95
N MET A 23 4.38 -4.94 -3.42
CA MET A 23 5.37 -5.72 -4.15
C MET A 23 4.76 -6.41 -5.38
N TYR A 24 3.57 -6.98 -5.24
CA TYR A 24 2.85 -7.58 -6.35
C TYR A 24 2.49 -6.54 -7.42
N SER A 25 1.98 -5.37 -7.01
CA SER A 25 1.67 -4.26 -7.92
C SER A 25 2.91 -3.86 -8.70
N LYS A 26 4.05 -3.68 -8.03
CA LYS A 26 5.32 -3.37 -8.68
C LYS A 26 5.72 -4.43 -9.71
N ALA A 27 5.69 -5.70 -9.32
CA ALA A 27 6.07 -6.79 -10.22
C ALA A 27 5.18 -6.88 -11.46
N LYS A 28 3.89 -6.50 -11.35
CA LYS A 28 2.98 -6.43 -12.49
C LYS A 28 3.27 -5.25 -13.41
N ILE A 29 3.55 -4.09 -12.84
CA ILE A 29 3.89 -2.88 -13.59
C ILE A 29 5.24 -3.05 -14.30
N ASP A 30 6.25 -3.57 -13.61
CA ASP A 30 7.58 -3.83 -14.18
C ASP A 30 7.56 -4.93 -15.28
N ALA A 31 6.49 -5.73 -15.36
CA ALA A 31 6.32 -6.79 -16.37
C ALA A 31 5.48 -6.34 -17.58
N LEU A 32 5.10 -5.06 -17.65
CA LEU A 32 4.39 -4.51 -18.79
C LEU A 32 5.29 -4.53 -20.05
N PRO A 33 4.74 -4.88 -21.22
CA PRO A 33 5.51 -4.86 -22.45
C PRO A 33 5.75 -3.42 -22.92
N ASP A 34 6.92 -3.16 -23.51
CA ASP A 34 7.31 -1.81 -23.96
C ASP A 34 6.41 -1.24 -25.08
N ASP A 35 5.67 -2.10 -25.79
CA ASP A 35 4.77 -1.74 -26.88
C ASP A 35 3.29 -1.68 -26.49
N ILE A 36 2.98 -1.68 -25.18
CA ILE A 36 1.62 -1.52 -24.68
C ILE A 36 1.04 -0.15 -25.06
N THR A 37 -0.27 -0.09 -25.30
CA THR A 37 -0.96 1.19 -25.48
C THR A 37 -1.04 1.94 -24.16
N VAL A 38 -1.06 3.27 -24.20
CA VAL A 38 -1.18 4.10 -22.99
C VAL A 38 -2.46 3.78 -22.22
N ASP A 39 -3.58 3.53 -22.90
CA ASP A 39 -4.86 3.21 -22.25
C ASP A 39 -4.81 1.86 -21.53
N ASP A 40 -4.18 0.85 -22.16
CA ASP A 40 -4.01 -0.47 -21.54
C ASP A 40 -3.00 -0.42 -20.38
N GLU A 41 -1.94 0.40 -20.50
CA GLU A 41 -0.96 0.65 -19.44
C GLU A 41 -1.66 1.17 -18.17
N PHE A 42 -2.48 2.22 -18.31
CA PHE A 42 -3.25 2.77 -17.19
C PHE A 42 -4.20 1.74 -16.57
N ALA A 43 -4.93 0.99 -17.40
CA ALA A 43 -5.85 -0.03 -16.91
C ALA A 43 -5.13 -1.14 -16.12
N VAL A 44 -3.95 -1.57 -16.56
CA VAL A 44 -3.15 -2.59 -15.86
C VAL A 44 -2.55 -2.02 -14.57
N ILE A 45 -2.03 -0.79 -14.59
CA ILE A 45 -1.50 -0.13 -13.37
C ILE A 45 -2.60 0.00 -12.33
N ASP A 46 -3.80 0.46 -12.71
CA ASP A 46 -4.93 0.60 -11.81
C ASP A 46 -5.36 -0.75 -11.23
N ALA A 47 -5.48 -1.78 -12.08
CA ALA A 47 -5.86 -3.12 -11.65
C ALA A 47 -4.80 -3.75 -10.72
N ALA A 48 -3.52 -3.53 -11.00
CA ALA A 48 -2.41 -4.01 -10.18
C ALA A 48 -2.35 -3.31 -8.81
N SER A 49 -2.70 -2.02 -8.78
CA SER A 49 -2.63 -1.17 -7.58
C SER A 49 -3.87 -1.28 -6.69
N ALA A 50 -5.02 -1.69 -7.24
CA ALA A 50 -6.31 -1.75 -6.53
C ALA A 50 -6.27 -2.55 -5.20
N PRO A 51 -5.62 -3.73 -5.10
CA PRO A 51 -5.54 -4.47 -3.84
C PRO A 51 -4.79 -3.70 -2.75
N ALA A 52 -3.66 -3.09 -3.09
CA ALA A 52 -2.87 -2.29 -2.16
C ALA A 52 -3.64 -1.04 -1.73
N PHE A 53 -4.38 -0.41 -2.65
CA PHE A 53 -5.23 0.74 -2.35
C PHE A 53 -6.37 0.39 -1.37
N ALA A 54 -7.03 -0.76 -1.55
CA ALA A 54 -8.08 -1.22 -0.63
C ALA A 54 -7.55 -1.47 0.79
N ILE A 55 -6.37 -2.09 0.91
CA ILE A 55 -5.73 -2.32 2.21
C ILE A 55 -5.31 -1.00 2.85
N ALA A 56 -4.70 -0.09 2.07
CA ALA A 56 -4.28 1.21 2.54
C ALA A 56 -5.45 2.07 3.07
N GLN A 57 -6.60 2.04 2.40
CA GLN A 57 -7.82 2.69 2.89
C GLN A 57 -8.30 2.09 4.22
N THR A 58 -8.28 0.76 4.33
CA THR A 58 -8.63 0.05 5.56
C THR A 58 -7.73 0.49 6.72
N ILE A 59 -6.41 0.47 6.52
CA ILE A 59 -5.40 0.94 7.50
C ILE A 59 -5.66 2.40 7.90
N SER A 60 -5.99 3.26 6.93
CA SER A 60 -6.22 4.69 7.17
C SER A 60 -7.39 4.95 8.12
N SER A 61 -8.40 4.07 8.10
CA SER A 61 -9.56 4.14 8.99
C SER A 61 -9.29 3.69 10.43
N LEU A 62 -8.22 2.92 10.67
CA LEU A 62 -7.92 2.36 12.00
C LEU A 62 -7.11 3.33 12.87
N PRO A 63 -7.34 3.39 14.19
CA PRO A 63 -6.48 4.15 15.09
C PRO A 63 -5.09 3.50 15.20
N ALA A 64 -4.04 4.31 15.22
CA ALA A 64 -2.68 3.85 15.52
C ALA A 64 -2.35 4.13 16.99
N GLN A 65 -1.84 3.14 17.70
CA GLN A 65 -1.54 3.17 19.13
C GLN A 65 -0.05 2.93 19.44
N SER A 66 0.72 2.42 18.46
CA SER A 66 2.16 2.20 18.57
C SER A 66 2.96 2.90 17.47
N GLU A 67 4.28 3.03 17.66
CA GLU A 67 5.16 3.60 16.64
C GLU A 67 5.15 2.78 15.33
N THR A 68 5.12 1.45 15.44
CA THR A 68 4.99 0.54 14.29
C THR A 68 3.72 0.81 13.50
N GLU A 69 2.59 0.96 14.20
CA GLU A 69 1.30 1.28 13.60
C GLU A 69 1.32 2.65 12.93
N ILE A 70 1.91 3.67 13.56
CA ILE A 70 2.08 5.00 12.94
C ILE A 70 2.84 4.89 11.61
N ARG A 71 3.92 4.09 11.56
CA ARG A 71 4.69 3.87 10.32
C ARG A 71 3.88 3.13 9.25
N ILE A 72 3.10 2.12 9.64
CA ILE A 72 2.18 1.41 8.73
C ILE A 72 1.16 2.38 8.15
N LYS A 73 0.59 3.25 8.99
CA LYS A 73 -0.36 4.28 8.57
C LYS A 73 0.25 5.29 7.61
N ALA A 74 1.48 5.76 7.89
CA ALA A 74 2.22 6.64 7.00
C ALA A 74 2.50 5.97 5.64
N THR A 75 2.83 4.67 5.64
CA THR A 75 3.05 3.91 4.40
C THR A 75 1.76 3.80 3.59
N ALA A 76 0.63 3.51 4.24
CA ALA A 76 -0.68 3.48 3.59
C ALA A 76 -1.06 4.84 2.98
N ALA A 77 -0.83 5.93 3.72
CA ALA A 77 -1.05 7.29 3.22
C ALA A 77 -0.18 7.60 2.00
N ALA A 78 1.12 7.30 2.06
CA ALA A 78 2.03 7.50 0.94
C ALA A 78 1.63 6.71 -0.31
N TRP A 79 1.07 5.50 -0.14
CA TRP A 79 0.54 4.72 -1.26
C TRP A 79 -0.69 5.40 -1.89
N ILE A 80 -1.66 5.83 -1.08
CA ILE A 80 -2.87 6.51 -1.54
C ILE A 80 -2.55 7.82 -2.26
N GLU A 81 -1.59 8.58 -1.74
CA GLU A 81 -1.15 9.86 -2.31
C GLU A 81 -0.24 9.70 -3.54
N GLY A 82 0.17 8.47 -3.87
CA GLY A 82 1.14 8.20 -4.94
C GLY A 82 2.58 8.64 -4.63
N THR A 83 2.87 9.06 -3.39
CA THR A 83 4.19 9.53 -2.94
C THR A 83 5.08 8.41 -2.38
N TYR A 84 4.56 7.16 -2.35
CA TYR A 84 5.32 5.99 -1.91
C TYR A 84 6.62 5.81 -2.69
N TRP A 85 6.56 5.92 -4.02
CA TRP A 85 7.71 5.74 -4.91
C TRP A 85 8.75 6.86 -4.77
N THR A 86 8.31 8.09 -4.49
CA THR A 86 9.21 9.24 -4.28
C THR A 86 9.95 9.17 -2.95
N ASN A 87 9.29 8.64 -1.91
CA ASN A 87 9.90 8.48 -0.59
C ASN A 87 10.80 7.23 -0.51
N ALA A 88 10.58 6.21 -1.32
CA ALA A 88 11.47 5.05 -1.44
C ALA A 88 12.88 5.42 -1.94
N ASN A 89 13.00 6.49 -2.74
CA ASN A 89 14.29 7.03 -3.21
C ASN A 89 14.96 8.00 -2.22
N SER A 90 14.27 8.40 -1.14
CA SER A 90 14.81 9.35 -0.14
C SER A 90 15.47 8.66 1.06
N GLY A 91 15.61 7.33 1.03
CA GLY A 91 16.16 6.56 2.16
C GLY A 91 16.82 5.23 1.80
N ALA A 92 17.19 5.01 0.53
CA ALA A 92 18.09 3.93 0.18
C ALA A 92 19.53 4.32 0.59
N LEU A 93 19.90 3.88 1.81
CA LEU A 93 21.27 3.68 2.31
C LEU A 93 22.08 4.94 2.67
N ASN A 94 22.04 5.29 3.95
CA ASN A 94 23.26 5.52 4.73
C ASN A 94 23.32 4.45 5.83
#